data_AF-G0U582-F1
#
_entry.id   AF-G0U582-F1
#
_cell.length_a   1.000
_cell.length_b   1.000
_cell.length_c   1.000
_cell.angle_alpha   90.00
_cell.angle_beta   90.00
_cell.angle_gamma   90.00
#
_symmetry.space_group_name_H-M   'P 1'
#
loop_
_entity.id
_entity.type
_entity.pdbx_description
1 polymer ?
#
loop_
_entity_poly.entity_id
_entity_poly.type
_entity_poly.pdbx_seq_one_letter_code
_entity_poly.pdbx_strand_id
1 'polypeptide(L)'
;MQMASTSSPVCASINLEDNSSRHGNYGCVPKDPCGELQLIIGPMYAGKTTELMKRVTREIYAHHKCYIVKHSKDTRYCTQSLCTHNMAKLVATISVTKLSDIGDVWKEYDVVAVDEGQFFSDVLEFSKKVADAGKKVIVSALDSDYLREPFRDICLLVGLADSVTKLTAVCTVCSHDASFTHRVVDNQERELVGSVGMYIAVCRRCYIEKRRKKELQHKAMTYNDHIPAASATQEVSDESLPILSTGVSPEAEAAEISEQEPATKKRVREWA
;
A
#
# COMPACT_ATOMS: atom_id res chain seq x y z
N MET A 1 66.49 -52.29 -7.21
CA MET A 1 66.45 -51.42 -6.01
C MET A 1 65.04 -51.49 -5.43
N GLN A 2 64.92 -51.65 -4.11
CA GLN A 2 63.73 -51.59 -3.22
C GLN A 2 62.33 -51.97 -3.80
N MET A 3 61.66 -53.05 -3.36
CA MET A 3 61.03 -53.28 -2.04
C MET A 3 60.01 -52.16 -1.67
N ALA A 4 58.74 -52.42 -1.34
CA ALA A 4 57.97 -53.67 -1.20
C ALA A 4 56.43 -53.40 -1.21
N SER A 5 55.60 -54.48 -1.24
CA SER A 5 54.31 -54.71 -0.53
C SER A 5 53.44 -53.51 -0.04
N THR A 6 52.11 -53.46 -0.04
CA THR A 6 50.95 -54.37 -0.27
C THR A 6 49.67 -53.47 -0.17
N SER A 7 48.43 -53.85 -0.52
CA SER A 7 47.79 -55.06 -1.09
C SER A 7 46.49 -54.62 -1.81
N SER A 8 45.63 -55.55 -2.25
CA SER A 8 44.33 -55.28 -2.88
C SER A 8 43.13 -55.60 -1.95
N PRO A 9 41.89 -55.70 -2.47
CA PRO A 9 40.73 -54.92 -2.04
C PRO A 9 39.86 -55.65 -1.01
N VAL A 10 38.66 -55.12 -0.70
CA VAL A 10 37.37 -55.87 -0.72
C VAL A 10 36.24 -54.94 -0.24
N CYS A 11 35.09 -55.02 -0.93
CA CYS A 11 33.83 -54.44 -0.47
C CYS A 11 33.30 -55.29 0.70
N ALA A 12 33.25 -54.71 1.91
CA ALA A 12 32.76 -55.42 3.08
C ALA A 12 31.22 -55.33 3.18
N SER A 13 30.57 -56.48 3.09
CA SER A 13 29.12 -56.65 3.18
C SER A 13 28.54 -56.08 4.48
N ILE A 14 27.34 -55.51 4.39
CA ILE A 14 26.58 -55.05 5.55
C ILE A 14 25.99 -56.27 6.26
N ASN A 15 26.52 -56.65 7.43
CA ASN A 15 25.89 -57.67 8.26
C ASN A 15 24.63 -57.09 8.92
N LEU A 16 23.46 -57.58 8.51
CA LEU A 16 22.22 -57.46 9.26
C LEU A 16 22.19 -58.59 10.31
N GLU A 17 22.71 -58.31 11.51
CA GLU A 17 22.43 -59.12 12.69
C GLU A 17 21.40 -58.44 13.56
N ASP A 18 20.36 -59.20 13.91
CA ASP A 18 19.26 -58.78 14.77
C ASP A 18 19.77 -58.32 16.14
N ASN A 19 19.34 -57.14 16.58
CA ASN A 19 19.47 -56.77 17.99
C ASN A 19 18.23 -56.04 18.50
N SER A 20 17.20 -56.85 18.76
CA SER A 20 15.96 -56.49 19.42
C SER A 20 16.19 -56.06 20.88
N SER A 21 16.67 -54.83 21.12
CA SER A 21 16.67 -54.23 22.48
C SER A 21 16.94 -52.71 22.56
N ARG A 22 16.88 -51.95 21.47
CA ARG A 22 17.03 -50.48 21.54
C ARG A 22 15.72 -49.76 21.28
N HIS A 23 15.03 -49.40 22.36
CA HIS A 23 13.99 -48.37 22.33
C HIS A 23 14.68 -47.05 21.96
N GLY A 24 14.71 -46.76 20.65
CA GLY A 24 15.24 -45.51 20.13
C GLY A 24 14.42 -44.37 20.70
N ASN A 25 14.99 -43.67 21.68
CA ASN A 25 14.42 -42.44 22.19
C ASN A 25 14.59 -41.38 21.10
N TYR A 26 13.63 -41.34 20.16
CA TYR A 26 13.44 -40.23 19.23
C TYR A 26 12.96 -39.01 20.02
N GLY A 27 13.82 -38.51 20.90
CA GLY A 27 13.60 -37.25 21.57
C GLY A 27 13.38 -36.20 20.49
N CYS A 28 12.27 -35.48 20.58
CA CYS A 28 12.04 -34.32 19.75
C CYS A 28 13.23 -33.38 19.94
N VAL A 29 14.12 -33.32 18.94
CA VAL A 29 15.14 -32.28 18.86
C VAL A 29 14.38 -30.97 19.03
N PRO A 30 14.73 -30.11 20.00
CA PRO A 30 14.10 -28.81 20.12
C PRO A 30 14.25 -28.13 18.76
N LYS A 31 13.14 -27.93 18.05
CA LYS A 31 13.17 -27.14 16.83
C LYS A 31 13.54 -25.74 17.29
N ASP A 32 14.73 -25.29 16.92
CA ASP A 32 15.07 -23.87 16.97
C ASP A 32 13.90 -23.10 16.34
N PRO A 33 13.45 -22.00 16.95
CA PRO A 33 12.27 -21.30 16.49
C PRO A 33 12.51 -20.84 15.05
N CYS A 34 11.79 -21.46 14.12
CA CYS A 34 11.86 -21.08 12.72
C CYS A 34 11.30 -19.68 12.60
N GLY A 35 12.12 -18.74 12.12
CA GLY A 35 11.65 -17.43 11.72
C GLY A 35 10.57 -17.55 10.65
N GLU A 36 9.73 -16.52 10.57
CA GLU A 36 8.67 -16.45 9.57
C GLU A 36 8.48 -14.99 9.15
N LEU A 37 8.56 -14.68 7.87
CA LEU A 37 8.29 -13.35 7.32
C LEU A 37 6.96 -13.36 6.56
N GLN A 38 5.98 -12.64 7.09
CA GLN A 38 4.67 -12.46 6.50
C GLN A 38 4.51 -11.04 5.94
N LEU A 39 4.09 -10.92 4.68
CA LEU A 39 3.90 -9.65 4.01
C LEU A 39 2.41 -9.44 3.64
N ILE A 40 1.82 -8.34 4.11
CA ILE A 40 0.44 -7.91 3.83
C ILE A 40 0.50 -6.65 2.97
N ILE A 41 0.15 -6.78 1.70
CA ILE A 41 0.19 -5.68 0.72
C ILE A 41 -1.19 -5.37 0.13
N GLY A 42 -1.31 -4.22 -0.51
CA GLY A 42 -2.54 -3.78 -1.17
C GLY A 42 -2.69 -2.25 -1.16
N PRO A 43 -3.71 -1.70 -1.84
CA PRO A 43 -3.92 -0.27 -1.91
C PRO A 43 -4.30 0.35 -0.55
N MET A 44 -4.50 1.67 -0.53
CA MET A 44 -5.20 2.33 0.57
C MET A 44 -6.63 1.77 0.69
N TYR A 45 -7.18 1.80 1.90
CA TYR A 45 -8.53 1.30 2.24
C TYR A 45 -8.75 -0.22 2.12
N ALA A 46 -7.72 -1.02 1.83
CA ALA A 46 -7.80 -2.49 1.76
C ALA A 46 -7.74 -3.21 3.14
N GLY A 47 -7.84 -2.49 4.26
CA GLY A 47 -7.83 -3.10 5.61
C GLY A 47 -6.48 -3.68 6.08
N LYS A 48 -5.34 -3.25 5.52
CA LYS A 48 -4.00 -3.81 5.83
C LYS A 48 -3.66 -3.82 7.33
N THR A 49 -3.79 -2.68 8.01
CA THR A 49 -3.59 -2.57 9.47
C THR A 49 -4.56 -3.46 10.24
N THR A 50 -5.79 -3.63 9.77
CA THR A 50 -6.78 -4.54 10.39
C THR A 50 -6.35 -6.00 10.28
N GLU A 51 -5.84 -6.43 9.12
CA GLU A 51 -5.29 -7.78 8.94
C GLU A 51 -4.00 -7.98 9.76
N LEU A 52 -3.11 -6.98 9.82
CA LEU A 52 -1.93 -7.00 10.71
C LEU A 52 -2.37 -7.23 12.16
N MET A 53 -3.27 -6.38 12.68
CA MET A 53 -3.75 -6.47 14.06
C MET A 53 -4.49 -7.78 14.33
N LYS A 54 -5.22 -8.33 13.35
CA LYS A 54 -5.88 -9.64 13.43
C LYS A 54 -4.85 -10.78 13.59
N ARG A 55 -3.73 -10.72 12.86
CA ARG A 55 -2.65 -11.71 13.02
C ARG A 55 -1.92 -11.54 14.34
N VAL A 56 -1.57 -10.32 14.74
CA VAL A 56 -0.98 -10.03 16.06
C VAL A 56 -1.90 -10.54 17.17
N THR A 57 -3.20 -10.26 17.10
CA THR A 57 -4.20 -10.75 18.07
C THR A 57 -4.18 -12.26 18.24
N ARG A 58 -4.04 -13.02 17.13
CA ARG A 58 -3.92 -14.48 17.18
C ARG A 58 -2.68 -14.93 17.95
N GLU A 59 -1.55 -14.24 17.79
CA GLU A 59 -0.31 -14.56 18.50
C GLU A 59 -0.39 -14.19 19.99
N ILE A 60 -1.07 -13.10 20.36
CA ILE A 60 -1.35 -12.78 21.78
C ILE A 60 -2.21 -13.87 22.44
N TYR A 61 -3.20 -14.42 21.73
CA TYR A 61 -3.97 -15.58 22.21
C TYR A 61 -3.14 -16.86 22.34
N ALA A 62 -2.01 -16.97 21.64
CA ALA A 62 -1.01 -18.02 21.83
C ALA A 62 0.03 -17.68 22.92
N HIS A 63 -0.19 -16.61 23.69
CA HIS A 63 0.71 -16.07 24.72
C HIS A 63 2.07 -15.56 24.23
N HIS A 64 2.23 -15.32 22.92
CA HIS A 64 3.43 -14.70 22.36
C HIS A 64 3.51 -13.20 22.68
N LYS A 65 4.70 -12.72 23.04
CA LYS A 65 4.99 -11.29 23.19
C LYS A 65 5.08 -10.64 21.81
N CYS A 66 4.31 -9.56 21.62
CA CYS A 66 4.19 -8.86 20.35
C CYS A 66 4.73 -7.42 20.44
N TYR A 67 5.60 -7.05 19.52
CA TYR A 67 6.14 -5.70 19.37
C TYR A 67 5.57 -5.04 18.11
N ILE A 68 4.77 -3.99 18.27
CA ILE A 68 4.15 -3.27 17.15
C ILE A 68 4.95 -1.99 16.87
N VAL A 69 5.46 -1.86 15.66
CA VAL A 69 6.24 -0.71 15.19
C VAL A 69 5.43 0.05 14.17
N LYS A 70 5.19 1.34 14.45
CA LYS A 70 4.50 2.28 13.56
C LYS A 70 5.47 3.34 13.06
N HIS A 71 5.22 3.86 11.87
CA HIS A 71 6.00 4.99 11.35
C HIS A 71 5.51 6.32 11.95
N SER A 72 6.42 7.14 12.49
CA SER A 72 6.10 8.40 13.19
C SER A 72 5.36 9.45 12.34
N LYS A 73 5.61 9.48 11.02
CA LYS A 73 4.83 10.30 10.05
C LYS A 73 3.34 9.95 10.01
N ASP A 74 2.92 8.74 10.40
CA ASP A 74 1.49 8.37 10.37
C ASP A 74 0.78 8.73 11.68
N THR A 75 0.23 9.94 11.71
CA THR A 75 -0.57 10.46 12.82
C THR A 75 -2.06 10.17 12.69
N ARG A 76 -2.52 9.49 11.62
CA ARG A 76 -3.96 9.31 11.32
C ARG A 76 -4.68 8.39 12.30
N TYR A 77 -3.95 7.47 12.95
CA TYR A 77 -4.50 6.47 13.85
C TYR A 77 -3.73 6.39 15.16
N CYS A 78 -4.05 7.30 16.08
CA CYS A 78 -3.68 7.18 17.48
C CYS A 78 -4.47 6.01 18.11
N THR A 79 -3.87 4.82 18.11
CA THR A 79 -4.52 3.61 18.64
C THR A 79 -4.57 3.67 20.16
N GLN A 80 -5.74 4.02 20.70
CA GLN A 80 -6.14 3.58 22.02
C GLN A 80 -6.01 2.06 22.12
N SER A 81 -5.59 1.57 23.29
CA SER A 81 -5.21 0.18 23.52
C SER A 81 -6.36 -0.81 23.27
N LEU A 82 -6.21 -1.64 22.22
CA LEU A 82 -7.04 -2.83 21.99
C LEU A 82 -6.67 -3.96 22.97
N CYS A 83 -6.84 -3.72 24.28
CA CYS A 83 -6.54 -4.72 25.31
C CYS A 83 -7.53 -4.61 26.48
N THR A 84 -8.28 -5.69 26.70
CA THR A 84 -8.82 -6.00 28.03
C THR A 84 -7.68 -6.15 29.04
N HIS A 85 -7.97 -5.83 30.30
CA HIS A 85 -7.01 -5.44 31.36
C HIS A 85 -5.83 -6.41 31.64
N ASN A 86 -5.91 -7.68 31.19
CA ASN A 86 -4.85 -8.69 31.33
C ASN A 86 -3.94 -8.85 30.11
N MET A 87 -4.41 -8.57 28.88
CA MET A 87 -3.63 -8.80 27.65
C MET A 87 -2.68 -7.63 27.31
N ALA A 88 -2.87 -6.47 27.93
CA ALA A 88 -2.04 -5.27 27.72
C ALA A 88 -0.54 -5.46 28.01
N LYS A 89 -0.16 -6.48 28.79
CA LYS A 89 1.24 -6.79 29.12
C LYS A 89 1.99 -7.53 28.01
N LEU A 90 1.29 -8.09 27.02
CA LEU A 90 1.88 -8.86 25.92
C LEU A 90 2.13 -8.02 24.66
N VAL A 91 1.72 -6.74 24.66
CA VAL A 91 1.84 -5.84 23.50
C VAL A 91 2.56 -4.57 23.91
N ALA A 92 3.67 -4.27 23.24
CA ALA A 92 4.22 -2.93 23.22
C ALA A 92 3.99 -2.30 21.84
N THR A 93 3.79 -0.99 21.81
CA THR A 93 3.65 -0.22 20.55
C THR A 93 4.60 0.97 20.60
N ILE A 94 5.40 1.14 19.56
CA ILE A 94 6.32 2.28 19.40
C ILE A 94 6.07 2.99 18.06
N SER A 95 6.32 4.29 18.02
CA SER A 95 6.34 5.08 16.79
C SER A 95 7.75 5.60 16.54
N VAL A 96 8.37 5.23 15.42
CA VAL A 96 9.76 5.56 15.06
C VAL A 96 9.89 6.02 13.61
N THR A 97 11.03 6.64 13.27
CA THR A 97 11.37 7.06 11.90
C THR A 97 12.09 5.97 11.11
N LYS A 98 12.91 5.16 11.77
CA LYS A 98 13.61 4.01 11.19
C LYS A 98 13.45 2.81 12.11
N LEU A 99 13.48 1.61 11.55
CA LEU A 99 13.41 0.40 12.36
C LEU A 99 14.72 0.19 13.15
N SER A 100 15.84 0.72 12.67
CA SER A 100 17.10 0.82 13.41
C SER A 100 16.97 1.52 14.76
N ASP A 101 16.04 2.48 14.88
CA ASP A 101 15.90 3.33 16.07
C ASP A 101 15.37 2.54 17.29
N ILE A 102 14.78 1.35 17.08
CA ILE A 102 14.32 0.47 18.17
C ILE A 102 15.48 -0.31 18.83
N GLY A 103 16.68 -0.28 18.24
CA GLY A 103 17.86 -0.98 18.71
C GLY A 103 17.67 -2.50 18.79
N ASP A 104 17.90 -3.06 19.98
CA ASP A 104 17.81 -4.49 20.27
C ASP A 104 16.53 -4.91 21.02
N VAL A 105 15.62 -3.97 21.31
CA VAL A 105 14.40 -4.19 22.11
C VAL A 105 13.52 -5.33 21.54
N TRP A 106 13.48 -5.48 20.22
CA TRP A 106 12.76 -6.54 19.52
C TRP A 106 13.19 -7.96 19.91
N LYS A 107 14.40 -8.16 20.46
CA LYS A 107 14.89 -9.48 20.88
C LYS A 107 14.06 -10.10 22.02
N GLU A 108 13.45 -9.26 22.85
CA GLU A 108 12.62 -9.67 24.00
C GLU A 108 11.22 -10.19 23.62
N TYR A 109 10.83 -10.04 22.35
CA TYR A 109 9.51 -10.35 21.80
C TYR A 109 9.60 -11.52 20.83
N ASP A 110 8.49 -12.25 20.65
CA ASP A 110 8.41 -13.41 19.77
C ASP A 110 7.94 -12.98 18.36
N VAL A 111 7.11 -11.93 18.32
CA VAL A 111 6.51 -11.38 17.10
C VAL A 111 6.85 -9.89 16.97
N VAL A 112 7.28 -9.48 15.78
CA VAL A 112 7.51 -8.07 15.42
C VAL A 112 6.58 -7.70 14.26
N ALA A 113 5.67 -6.77 14.50
CA ALA A 113 4.66 -6.31 13.56
C ALA A 113 4.98 -4.88 13.11
N VAL A 114 5.27 -4.68 11.83
CA VAL A 114 5.60 -3.36 11.24
C VAL A 114 4.42 -2.88 10.40
N ASP A 115 3.82 -1.74 10.78
CA ASP A 115 2.74 -1.11 10.02
C ASP A 115 3.22 0.07 9.17
N GLU A 116 2.54 0.29 8.04
CA GLU A 116 2.90 1.23 6.97
C GLU A 116 4.39 1.11 6.53
N GLY A 117 4.83 -0.15 6.33
CA GLY A 117 6.19 -0.55 6.04
C GLY A 117 6.89 0.22 4.92
N GLN A 118 6.14 0.75 3.94
CA GLN A 118 6.69 1.51 2.82
C GLN A 118 7.40 2.82 3.21
N PHE A 119 7.19 3.34 4.42
CA PHE A 119 7.87 4.55 4.91
C PHE A 119 9.24 4.26 5.54
N PHE A 120 9.54 2.99 5.84
CA PHE A 120 10.80 2.57 6.46
C PHE A 120 11.83 2.17 5.40
N SER A 121 12.85 3.01 5.19
CA SER A 121 13.95 2.75 4.23
C SER A 121 14.80 1.51 4.58
N ASP A 122 14.69 1.01 5.82
CA ASP A 122 15.43 -0.12 6.35
C ASP A 122 14.57 -1.39 6.53
N VAL A 123 13.30 -1.38 6.07
CA VAL A 123 12.35 -2.49 6.25
C VAL A 123 12.83 -3.82 5.69
N LEU A 124 13.54 -3.80 4.56
CA LEU A 124 14.07 -5.01 3.90
C LEU A 124 15.14 -5.70 4.76
N GLU A 125 16.16 -4.95 5.16
CA GLU A 125 17.27 -5.48 5.96
C GLU A 125 16.83 -5.85 7.36
N PHE A 126 16.01 -5.01 8.01
CA PHE A 126 15.45 -5.27 9.33
C PHE A 126 14.61 -6.54 9.34
N SER A 127 13.64 -6.66 8.43
CA SER A 127 12.72 -7.80 8.40
C SER A 127 13.46 -9.11 8.14
N LYS A 128 14.46 -9.09 7.23
CA LYS A 128 15.36 -10.23 7.02
C LYS A 128 16.12 -10.59 8.29
N LYS A 129 16.84 -9.63 8.89
CA LYS A 129 17.66 -9.85 10.10
C LYS A 129 16.84 -10.42 11.26
N VAL A 130 15.61 -9.95 11.44
CA VAL A 130 14.75 -10.36 12.56
C VAL A 130 14.11 -11.72 12.30
N ALA A 131 13.73 -12.04 11.06
CA ALA A 131 13.29 -13.39 10.68
C ALA A 131 14.44 -14.41 10.78
N ASP A 132 15.63 -14.09 10.23
CA ASP A 132 16.84 -14.93 10.32
C ASP A 132 17.26 -15.19 11.80
N ALA A 133 16.87 -14.31 12.73
CA ALA A 133 17.06 -14.46 14.18
C ALA A 133 15.96 -15.27 14.89
N GLY A 134 15.13 -16.01 14.16
CA GLY A 134 14.12 -16.93 14.69
C GLY A 134 12.83 -16.25 15.19
N LYS A 135 12.54 -15.03 14.75
CA LYS A 135 11.32 -14.29 15.13
C LYS A 135 10.27 -14.33 14.02
N LYS A 136 9.00 -14.16 14.40
CA LYS A 136 7.90 -13.94 13.44
C LYS A 136 7.82 -12.44 13.11
N VAL A 137 8.03 -12.09 11.85
CA VAL A 137 7.91 -10.73 11.33
C VAL A 137 6.64 -10.61 10.50
N ILE A 138 5.80 -9.61 10.77
CA ILE A 138 4.60 -9.33 9.98
C ILE A 138 4.66 -7.88 9.51
N VAL A 139 4.72 -7.66 8.20
CA VAL A 139 4.81 -6.31 7.60
C VAL A 139 3.51 -6.00 6.86
N SER A 140 2.82 -4.91 7.20
CA SER A 140 1.77 -4.32 6.35
C SER A 140 2.28 -3.10 5.61
N ALA A 141 2.11 -3.06 4.28
CA ALA A 141 2.62 -1.98 3.45
C ALA A 141 1.80 -1.74 2.16
N LEU A 142 1.95 -0.56 1.56
CA LEU A 142 1.58 -0.33 0.16
C LEU A 142 2.61 -1.01 -0.75
N ASP A 143 2.16 -1.71 -1.79
CA ASP A 143 3.04 -2.29 -2.81
C ASP A 143 3.46 -1.28 -3.88
N SER A 144 2.61 -0.28 -4.13
CA SER A 144 2.86 0.80 -5.09
C SER A 144 2.19 2.10 -4.67
N ASP A 145 2.71 3.22 -5.18
CA ASP A 145 2.18 4.55 -4.92
C ASP A 145 0.97 4.90 -5.82
N TYR A 146 0.55 6.18 -5.79
CA TYR A 146 -0.56 6.69 -6.58
C TYR A 146 -0.31 6.76 -8.09
N LEU A 147 0.95 6.59 -8.53
CA LEU A 147 1.36 6.48 -9.94
C LEU A 147 1.43 5.02 -10.39
N ARG A 148 1.35 4.06 -9.45
CA ARG A 148 1.70 2.63 -9.56
C ARG A 148 3.20 2.37 -9.64
N GLU A 149 4.04 3.33 -9.29
CA GLU A 149 5.48 3.05 -9.14
C GLU A 149 5.69 2.20 -7.89
N PRO A 150 6.48 1.12 -7.96
CA PRO A 150 6.65 0.19 -6.85
C PRO A 150 7.34 0.86 -5.66
N PHE A 151 6.94 0.45 -4.46
CA PHE A 151 7.77 0.65 -3.26
C PHE A 151 8.85 -0.43 -3.26
N ARG A 152 10.02 -0.08 -3.79
CA ARG A 152 11.12 -1.01 -4.12
C ARG A 152 11.37 -2.06 -3.05
N ASP A 153 11.55 -1.64 -1.81
CA ASP A 153 11.97 -2.54 -0.73
C ASP A 153 10.83 -3.44 -0.25
N ILE A 154 9.57 -2.99 -0.39
CA ILE A 154 8.37 -3.82 -0.21
C ILE A 154 8.25 -4.87 -1.31
N CYS A 155 8.57 -4.52 -2.56
CA CYS A 155 8.62 -5.49 -3.65
C CYS A 155 9.77 -6.50 -3.50
N LEU A 156 10.90 -6.10 -2.90
CA LEU A 156 12.01 -7.01 -2.61
C LEU A 156 11.69 -7.97 -1.45
N LEU A 157 10.91 -7.54 -0.45
CA LEU A 157 10.41 -8.42 0.61
C LEU A 157 9.60 -9.61 0.08
N VAL A 158 8.94 -9.49 -1.09
CA VAL A 158 8.22 -10.61 -1.74
C VAL A 158 9.14 -11.80 -2.01
N GLY A 159 10.42 -11.56 -2.30
CA GLY A 159 11.42 -12.62 -2.52
C GLY A 159 11.99 -13.25 -1.24
N LEU A 160 11.67 -12.69 -0.08
CA LEU A 160 12.12 -13.16 1.24
C LEU A 160 10.98 -13.69 2.12
N ALA A 161 9.72 -13.38 1.79
CA ALA A 161 8.57 -13.68 2.63
C ALA A 161 8.03 -15.10 2.43
N ASP A 162 7.85 -15.83 3.55
CA ASP A 162 7.19 -17.15 3.60
C ASP A 162 5.70 -17.07 3.21
N SER A 163 5.05 -15.91 3.43
CA SER A 163 3.70 -15.67 2.94
C SER A 163 3.50 -14.24 2.46
N VAL A 164 2.83 -14.09 1.32
CA VAL A 164 2.46 -12.79 0.75
C VAL A 164 0.95 -12.74 0.53
N THR A 165 0.28 -11.80 1.17
CA THR A 165 -1.17 -11.60 1.10
C THR A 165 -1.46 -10.24 0.46
N LYS A 166 -1.98 -10.24 -0.77
CA LYS A 166 -2.42 -9.01 -1.44
C LYS A 166 -3.92 -8.78 -1.26
N LEU A 167 -4.25 -7.85 -0.38
CA LEU A 167 -5.62 -7.43 -0.11
C LEU A 167 -6.15 -6.52 -1.22
N THR A 168 -7.45 -6.62 -1.50
CA THR A 168 -8.21 -5.71 -2.35
C THR A 168 -9.06 -4.76 -1.51
N ALA A 169 -9.34 -3.58 -2.05
CA ALA A 169 -10.35 -2.66 -1.52
C ALA A 169 -11.57 -2.67 -2.44
N VAL A 170 -12.63 -1.94 -2.10
CA VAL A 170 -13.77 -1.70 -3.02
C VAL A 170 -13.49 -0.46 -3.88
N CYS A 171 -13.68 -0.57 -5.21
CA CYS A 171 -13.50 0.56 -6.12
C CYS A 171 -14.61 1.61 -5.93
N THR A 172 -14.24 2.82 -5.53
CA THR A 172 -15.18 3.93 -5.28
C THR A 172 -15.87 4.49 -6.53
N VAL A 173 -15.59 3.93 -7.72
CA VAL A 173 -16.14 4.36 -9.02
C VAL A 173 -17.09 3.32 -9.61
N CYS A 174 -16.85 2.02 -9.39
CA CYS A 174 -17.64 0.95 -10.03
C CYS A 174 -17.87 -0.29 -9.15
N SER A 175 -17.59 -0.20 -7.84
CA SER A 175 -17.86 -1.22 -6.81
C SER A 175 -17.21 -2.60 -6.99
N HIS A 176 -16.39 -2.80 -8.03
CA HIS A 176 -15.54 -3.98 -8.20
C HIS A 176 -14.27 -3.89 -7.35
N ASP A 177 -13.53 -4.98 -7.24
CA ASP A 177 -12.22 -5.02 -6.57
C ASP A 177 -11.25 -3.94 -7.08
N ALA A 178 -10.70 -3.19 -6.13
CA ALA A 178 -9.66 -2.21 -6.31
C ALA A 178 -8.32 -2.77 -5.86
N SER A 179 -7.33 -2.69 -6.75
CA SER A 179 -5.94 -3.08 -6.50
C SER A 179 -4.99 -1.87 -6.51
N PHE A 180 -5.50 -0.65 -6.68
CA PHE A 180 -4.71 0.56 -6.87
C PHE A 180 -5.25 1.74 -6.05
N THR A 181 -4.33 2.56 -5.55
CA THR A 181 -4.61 3.87 -5.00
C THR A 181 -4.57 4.91 -6.13
N HIS A 182 -5.47 5.88 -6.13
CA HIS A 182 -5.41 7.05 -7.02
C HIS A 182 -5.56 8.34 -6.21
N ARG A 183 -4.64 9.30 -6.41
CA ARG A 183 -4.68 10.62 -5.78
C ARG A 183 -5.64 11.54 -6.51
N VAL A 184 -6.64 12.07 -5.81
CA VAL A 184 -7.63 12.98 -6.40
C VAL A 184 -7.14 14.43 -6.40
N VAL A 185 -6.48 14.88 -5.34
CA VAL A 185 -5.87 16.22 -5.25
C VAL A 185 -4.76 16.42 -6.29
N ASP A 186 -4.44 17.68 -6.59
CA ASP A 186 -3.31 18.05 -7.43
C ASP A 186 -2.10 18.44 -6.56
N ASN A 187 -1.27 17.45 -6.26
CA ASN A 187 0.04 17.59 -5.61
C ASN A 187 0.95 16.50 -6.20
N GLN A 188 2.20 16.85 -6.48
CA GLN A 188 3.24 16.02 -7.10
C GLN A 188 4.08 15.22 -6.08
N GLU A 189 4.05 15.55 -4.78
CA GLU A 189 4.90 14.91 -3.76
C GLU A 189 4.59 13.42 -3.61
N ARG A 190 5.61 12.54 -3.64
CA ARG A 190 5.39 11.09 -3.54
C ARG A 190 4.80 10.69 -2.19
N GLU A 191 5.41 11.15 -1.10
CA GLU A 191 5.01 10.88 0.29
C GLU A 191 4.09 11.96 0.87
N LEU A 192 2.86 12.04 0.37
CA LEU A 192 1.83 12.90 0.96
C LEU A 192 0.97 12.09 1.93
N VAL A 193 1.23 12.22 3.23
CA VAL A 193 0.45 11.59 4.32
C VAL A 193 -0.98 12.11 4.25
N GLY A 194 -1.86 11.33 3.63
CA GLY A 194 -3.17 11.81 3.22
C GLY A 194 -4.19 11.83 4.34
N SER A 195 -4.70 13.03 4.64
CA SER A 195 -6.00 13.21 5.28
C SER A 195 -7.13 12.59 4.45
N VAL A 196 -8.29 12.41 5.09
CA VAL A 196 -9.50 11.87 4.46
C VAL A 196 -9.83 12.64 3.18
N GLY A 197 -10.12 11.92 2.10
CA GLY A 197 -10.52 12.50 0.81
C GLY A 197 -9.40 12.79 -0.19
N MET A 198 -8.11 12.66 0.17
CA MET A 198 -7.00 12.94 -0.77
C MET A 198 -6.73 11.78 -1.76
N TYR A 199 -7.17 10.57 -1.42
CA TYR A 199 -6.95 9.34 -2.16
C TYR A 199 -8.24 8.52 -2.28
N ILE A 200 -8.33 7.69 -3.32
CA ILE A 200 -9.41 6.72 -3.52
C ILE A 200 -8.85 5.36 -3.96
N ALA A 201 -9.54 4.28 -3.59
CA ALA A 201 -9.28 2.95 -4.12
C ALA A 201 -9.99 2.75 -5.46
N VAL A 202 -9.26 2.26 -6.48
CA VAL A 202 -9.78 2.04 -7.84
C VAL A 202 -9.35 0.73 -8.47
N CYS A 203 -10.23 0.14 -9.29
CA CYS A 203 -9.92 -1.00 -10.14
C CYS A 203 -9.02 -0.59 -11.33
N ARG A 204 -8.50 -1.58 -12.08
CA ARG A 204 -7.57 -1.34 -13.20
C ARG A 204 -8.12 -0.36 -14.24
N ARG A 205 -9.39 -0.55 -14.64
CA ARG A 205 -10.11 0.27 -15.64
C ARG A 205 -10.26 1.73 -15.19
N CYS A 206 -10.86 1.95 -14.02
CA CYS A 206 -11.16 3.29 -13.52
C CYS A 206 -9.90 4.10 -13.19
N TYR A 207 -8.79 3.45 -12.82
CA TYR A 207 -7.49 4.12 -12.70
C TYR A 207 -6.99 4.66 -14.06
N ILE A 208 -6.99 3.82 -15.11
CA ILE A 208 -6.51 4.20 -16.45
C ILE A 208 -7.37 5.34 -17.01
N GLU A 209 -8.68 5.25 -16.84
CA GLU A 209 -9.62 6.29 -17.26
C GLU A 209 -9.37 7.63 -16.55
N LYS A 210 -9.17 7.62 -15.22
CA LYS A 210 -8.86 8.82 -14.45
C LYS A 210 -7.48 9.42 -14.79
N ARG A 211 -6.46 8.57 -15.03
CA ARG A 211 -5.15 9.00 -15.53
C ARG A 211 -5.26 9.71 -16.87
N ARG A 212 -5.91 9.08 -17.86
CA ARG A 212 -6.14 9.66 -19.19
C ARG A 212 -6.91 10.99 -19.11
N LYS A 213 -7.90 11.09 -18.23
CA LYS A 213 -8.64 12.35 -17.99
C LYS A 213 -7.74 13.46 -17.41
N LYS A 214 -6.93 13.17 -16.38
CA LYS A 214 -5.95 14.15 -15.84
C LYS A 214 -4.93 14.58 -16.90
N GLU A 215 -4.42 13.66 -17.70
CA GLU A 215 -3.45 13.94 -18.78
C GLU A 215 -4.04 14.81 -19.90
N LEU A 216 -5.31 14.60 -20.27
CA LEU A 216 -6.01 15.45 -21.23
C LEU A 216 -6.30 16.85 -20.67
N GLN A 217 -6.71 16.94 -19.40
CA GLN A 217 -6.94 18.23 -18.73
C GLN A 217 -5.65 19.05 -18.66
N HIS A 218 -4.54 18.44 -18.25
CA HIS A 218 -3.24 19.12 -18.20
C HIS A 218 -2.80 19.62 -19.59
N LYS A 219 -2.95 18.79 -20.64
CA LYS A 219 -2.65 19.20 -22.03
C LYS A 219 -3.52 20.37 -22.51
N ALA A 220 -4.80 20.40 -22.16
CA ALA A 220 -5.71 21.49 -22.51
C ALA A 220 -5.32 22.80 -21.81
N MET A 221 -4.87 22.75 -20.55
CA MET A 221 -4.38 23.91 -19.82
C MET A 221 -3.10 24.46 -20.48
N THR A 222 -2.10 23.60 -20.74
CA THR A 222 -0.84 24.02 -21.40
C THR A 222 -1.03 24.53 -22.83
N TYR A 223 -2.12 24.18 -23.51
CA TYR A 223 -2.42 24.69 -24.85
C TYR A 223 -2.96 26.13 -24.80
N ASN A 224 -3.78 26.46 -23.80
CA ASN A 224 -4.31 27.80 -23.63
C ASN A 224 -3.23 28.82 -23.21
N ASP A 225 -2.17 28.38 -22.53
CA ASP A 225 -0.99 29.21 -22.20
C ASP A 225 -0.11 29.53 -23.43
N HIS A 226 -0.35 28.89 -24.58
CA HIS A 226 0.43 29.05 -25.81
C HIS A 226 -0.32 29.74 -26.95
N ILE A 227 -1.47 30.37 -26.67
CA ILE A 227 -2.09 31.31 -27.60
C ILE A 227 -1.37 32.66 -27.46
N PRO A 228 -0.57 33.12 -28.45
CA PRO A 228 -0.10 34.51 -28.43
C PRO A 228 -1.32 35.42 -28.50
N ALA A 229 -1.36 36.45 -27.65
CA ALA A 229 -2.44 37.43 -27.64
C ALA A 229 -2.55 38.07 -29.03
N ALA A 230 -3.54 37.63 -29.83
CA ALA A 230 -3.75 38.10 -31.17
C ALA A 230 -4.23 39.55 -31.12
N SER A 231 -3.28 40.45 -31.39
CA SER A 231 -3.41 41.86 -31.75
C SER A 231 -4.81 42.47 -31.65
N ALA A 232 -4.95 43.46 -30.77
CA ALA A 232 -6.11 44.34 -30.72
C ALA A 232 -6.51 44.82 -32.12
N THR A 233 -7.77 44.63 -32.48
CA THR A 233 -8.37 45.25 -33.67
C THR A 233 -8.36 46.75 -33.48
N GLN A 234 -7.61 47.46 -34.33
CA GLN A 234 -7.55 48.92 -34.29
C GLN A 234 -8.91 49.52 -34.65
N GLU A 235 -9.31 50.51 -33.87
CA GLU A 235 -10.35 51.46 -34.25
C GLU A 235 -9.90 52.22 -35.50
N VAL A 236 -10.78 52.39 -36.49
CA VAL A 236 -10.62 53.37 -37.55
C VAL A 236 -11.89 54.18 -37.63
N SER A 237 -11.74 55.49 -37.48
CA SER A 237 -12.81 56.47 -37.42
C SER A 237 -13.06 57.13 -38.78
N ASP A 238 -14.36 57.32 -39.04
CA ASP A 238 -14.98 58.55 -39.56
C ASP A 238 -15.33 58.73 -41.06
N GLU A 239 -16.41 59.51 -41.19
CA GLU A 239 -16.98 60.28 -42.30
C GLU A 239 -17.58 59.63 -43.57
N SER A 240 -18.90 59.86 -43.66
CA SER A 240 -19.67 60.41 -44.80
C SER A 240 -20.69 59.51 -45.55
N LEU A 241 -21.93 60.00 -45.58
CA LEU A 241 -23.11 59.45 -46.27
C LEU A 241 -23.20 60.00 -47.72
N PRO A 242 -23.98 59.37 -48.62
CA PRO A 242 -25.35 59.88 -48.77
C PRO A 242 -26.46 58.81 -48.97
N ILE A 243 -27.48 58.93 -48.13
CA ILE A 243 -28.94 58.83 -48.39
C ILE A 243 -29.40 58.19 -49.73
N LEU A 244 -30.20 57.13 -49.66
CA LEU A 244 -31.50 57.07 -50.36
C LEU A 244 -32.53 56.19 -49.62
N SER A 245 -33.80 56.57 -49.69
CA SER A 245 -34.95 55.96 -48.98
C SER A 245 -35.48 54.71 -49.71
N THR A 246 -35.90 53.65 -49.01
CA THR A 246 -37.29 53.35 -48.55
C THR A 246 -37.27 51.85 -48.15
N GLY A 247 -38.10 51.28 -47.26
CA GLY A 247 -39.12 51.76 -46.33
C GLY A 247 -39.82 50.55 -45.66
N VAL A 248 -40.68 50.78 -44.67
CA VAL A 248 -41.62 49.81 -44.04
C VAL A 248 -41.04 48.76 -43.06
N SER A 249 -41.48 48.89 -41.81
CA SER A 249 -41.63 47.87 -40.75
C SER A 249 -43.16 47.73 -40.45
N PRO A 250 -43.69 46.85 -39.55
CA PRO A 250 -43.08 46.18 -38.39
C PRO A 250 -43.58 44.73 -38.15
N GLU A 251 -43.64 44.31 -36.86
CA GLU A 251 -44.14 43.05 -36.27
C GLU A 251 -43.11 41.89 -36.28
N ALA A 252 -42.48 41.46 -35.17
CA ALA A 252 -42.83 41.28 -33.74
C ALA A 252 -43.45 39.91 -33.42
N GLU A 253 -42.62 38.97 -32.94
CA GLU A 253 -43.06 37.93 -32.01
C GLU A 253 -41.92 37.54 -31.07
N ALA A 254 -42.20 37.50 -29.77
CA ALA A 254 -41.32 36.99 -28.73
C ALA A 254 -42.10 35.93 -27.95
N ALA A 255 -41.49 34.77 -27.73
CA ALA A 255 -42.08 33.69 -26.94
C ALA A 255 -41.01 33.08 -26.02
N GLU A 256 -41.40 32.89 -24.76
CA GLU A 256 -40.53 32.47 -23.66
C GLU A 256 -40.21 30.97 -23.73
N ILE A 257 -39.04 30.57 -23.23
CA ILE A 257 -38.79 29.20 -22.78
C ILE A 257 -38.33 29.26 -21.33
N SER A 258 -39.18 28.74 -20.44
CA SER A 258 -38.97 28.68 -19.00
C SER A 258 -38.00 27.58 -18.59
N GLU A 259 -37.26 27.84 -17.51
CA GLU A 259 -36.42 26.85 -16.83
C GLU A 259 -37.27 25.77 -16.13
N GLN A 260 -36.75 24.54 -16.03
CA GLN A 260 -36.92 23.70 -14.84
C GLN A 260 -35.90 22.56 -14.76
N GLU A 261 -35.05 22.60 -13.73
CA GLU A 261 -34.11 21.52 -13.39
C GLU A 261 -34.79 20.35 -12.67
N PRO A 262 -34.34 19.09 -12.87
CA PRO A 262 -34.72 17.97 -12.00
C PRO A 262 -33.80 17.84 -10.77
N ALA A 263 -34.32 18.19 -9.60
CA ALA A 263 -33.60 18.06 -8.34
C ALA A 263 -33.45 16.60 -7.87
N THR A 264 -32.22 16.06 -7.82
CA THR A 264 -31.93 14.78 -7.14
C THR A 264 -31.22 14.99 -5.79
N LYS A 265 -31.97 14.84 -4.69
CA LYS A 265 -31.47 14.96 -3.31
C LYS A 265 -30.38 13.92 -3.00
N LYS A 266 -29.14 14.36 -2.80
CA LYS A 266 -28.09 13.54 -2.16
C LYS A 266 -28.39 13.38 -0.68
N ARG A 267 -28.73 12.15 -0.27
CA ARG A 267 -28.86 11.76 1.13
C ARG A 267 -27.48 11.37 1.67
N VAL A 268 -26.76 12.32 2.25
CA VAL A 268 -25.51 12.03 2.99
C VAL A 268 -25.87 11.16 4.19
N ARG A 269 -25.17 10.04 4.37
CA ARG A 269 -25.18 9.25 5.59
C ARG A 269 -23.78 9.30 6.18
N GLU A 270 -23.67 9.93 7.34
CA GLU A 270 -22.49 9.84 8.20
C GLU A 270 -22.41 8.41 8.75
N TRP A 271 -21.21 7.83 8.78
CA TRP A 271 -20.92 6.58 9.48
C TRP A 271 -19.92 6.90 10.60
N ALA A 272 -20.30 6.52 11.82
CA ALA A 272 -19.45 6.44 13.00
C ALA A 272 -18.85 5.02 13.11
#